data_AF-A0A8T3S1L0-F1
#
_entry.id   AF-A0A8T3S1L0-F1
#
_cell.length_a   1.000
_cell.length_b   1.000
_cell.length_c   1.000
_cell.angle_alpha   90.00
_cell.angle_beta   90.00
_cell.angle_gamma   90.00
#
_symmetry.space_group_name_H-M   'P 1'
#
loop_
_entity.id
_entity.type
_entity.pdbx_description
1 polymer ?
#
loop_
_entity_poly.entity_id
_entity_poly.type
_entity_poly.pdbx_seq_one_letter_code
_entity_poly.pdbx_strand_id
1 'polypeptide(L)' 'MEISGLQNAGLQGIREGLRGLRDTAEAVARTGTTDQQSSAADSAVHLVDLKMHELQVAVSAKAVQAENNAIGSILDIFA' A
#
# COMPACT_ATOMS: atom_id res chain seq x y z
N MET A 1 -13.89 17.06 11.89
CA MET A 1 -12.53 17.54 11.54
C MET A 1 -11.52 16.40 11.52
N GLU A 2 -11.59 15.43 12.45
CA GLU A 2 -10.73 14.22 12.48
C GLU A 2 -10.91 13.26 11.28
N ILE A 3 -12.14 13.04 10.83
CA ILE A 3 -12.47 12.07 9.76
C ILE A 3 -11.86 12.51 8.41
N SER A 4 -11.92 13.80 8.08
CA SER A 4 -11.30 14.37 6.88
C SER A 4 -9.76 14.23 6.88
N GLY A 5 -9.15 14.17 8.07
CA GLY A 5 -7.72 13.92 8.23
C GLY A 5 -7.34 12.48 7.90
N LEU A 6 -8.16 11.50 8.31
CA LEU A 6 -7.95 10.07 8.03
C LEU A 6 -8.10 9.75 6.54
N GLN A 7 -9.08 10.36 5.88
CA GLN A 7 -9.30 10.17 4.45
C GLN A 7 -8.12 10.68 3.62
N ASN A 8 -7.57 11.85 3.99
CA ASN A 8 -6.39 12.42 3.35
C ASN A 8 -5.13 11.57 3.62
N ALA A 9 -4.94 11.09 4.85
CA ALA A 9 -3.85 10.18 5.20
C ALA A 9 -3.94 8.83 4.47
N GLY A 10 -5.15 8.27 4.34
CA GLY A 10 -5.40 7.03 3.61
C GLY A 10 -5.12 7.17 2.11
N LEU A 11 -5.57 8.27 1.48
CA LEU A 11 -5.27 8.56 0.08
C LEU A 11 -3.77 8.82 -0.15
N GLN A 12 -3.09 9.50 0.78
CA GLN A 12 -1.64 9.67 0.73
C GLN A 12 -0.91 8.33 0.87
N GLY A 13 -1.32 7.47 1.80
CA GLY A 13 -0.77 6.13 1.98
C GLY A 13 -0.96 5.22 0.76
N ILE A 14 -2.12 5.30 0.09
CA ILE A 14 -2.36 4.57 -1.18
C ILE A 14 -1.43 5.09 -2.28
N ARG A 15 -1.28 6.41 -2.43
CA ARG A 15 -0.40 7.00 -3.46
C ARG A 15 1.06 6.63 -3.24
N GLU A 16 1.52 6.70 -2.00
CA GLU A 16 2.90 6.35 -1.63
C GLU A 16 3.14 4.85 -1.79
N GLY A 17 2.22 4.01 -1.32
CA GLY A 17 2.30 2.56 -1.48
C GLY A 17 2.30 2.12 -2.94
N LEU A 18 1.47 2.74 -3.80
CA LEU A 18 1.48 2.47 -5.25
C LEU A 18 2.77 2.92 -5.92
N ARG A 19 3.40 3.99 -5.44
CA ARG A 19 4.71 4.46 -5.93
C ARG A 19 5.81 3.49 -5.54
N GLY A 20 5.91 3.15 -4.26
CA GLY A 20 6.87 2.17 -3.75
C GLY A 20 6.70 0.80 -4.42
N LEU A 21 5.47 0.34 -4.61
CA LEU A 21 5.20 -0.93 -5.30
C LEU A 21 5.70 -0.92 -6.74
N ARG A 22 5.53 0.20 -7.46
CA ARG A 22 6.01 0.34 -8.84
C ARG A 22 7.54 0.36 -8.90
N ASP A 23 8.18 1.11 -8.01
CA ASP A 23 9.64 1.22 -7.94
C ASP A 23 10.27 -0.13 -7.54
N THR A 24 9.69 -0.86 -6.58
CA THR A 24 10.13 -2.21 -6.20
C THR A 24 9.88 -3.23 -7.29
N ALA A 25 8.71 -3.20 -7.95
CA ALA A 25 8.43 -4.09 -9.08
C ALA A 25 9.42 -3.88 -10.23
N GLU A 26 9.82 -2.64 -10.48
CA GLU A 26 10.85 -2.31 -11.47
C GLU A 26 12.24 -2.81 -11.04
N ALA A 27 12.60 -2.68 -9.76
CA ALA A 27 13.85 -3.22 -9.21
C ALA A 27 13.90 -4.76 -9.29
N VAL A 28 12.80 -5.45 -9.00
CA VAL A 28 12.65 -6.92 -9.14
C VAL A 28 12.77 -7.34 -10.61
N ALA A 29 12.11 -6.63 -11.53
CA ALA A 29 12.20 -6.94 -12.95
C ALA A 29 13.64 -6.77 -13.47
N ARG A 30 14.35 -5.72 -13.02
CA ARG A 30 15.74 -5.46 -13.39
C ARG A 30 16.72 -6.49 -12.80
N THR A 31 16.52 -6.93 -11.56
CA THR A 31 17.32 -8.03 -10.96
C THR A 31 17.05 -9.38 -11.66
N GLY A 32 15.87 -9.56 -12.27
CA GLY A 32 15.59 -10.71 -13.12
C GLY A 32 16.25 -10.66 -14.52
N THR A 33 16.63 -9.47 -15.02
CA THR A 33 17.15 -9.29 -16.39
C THR A 33 18.64 -8.92 -16.47
N THR A 34 19.21 -8.34 -15.41
CA THR A 34 20.60 -7.86 -15.38
C THR A 34 21.31 -8.43 -14.16
N ASP A 35 22.37 -9.18 -14.46
CA ASP A 35 23.41 -9.71 -13.56
C ASP A 35 23.17 -11.08 -12.92
N GLN A 36 23.91 -12.07 -13.45
CA GLN A 36 24.25 -13.36 -12.83
C GLN A 36 25.07 -13.21 -11.53
N GLN A 37 25.00 -12.07 -10.84
CA GLN A 37 25.80 -11.77 -9.64
C GLN A 37 25.00 -11.17 -8.47
N SER A 38 23.68 -11.01 -8.58
CA SER A 38 22.83 -10.70 -7.42
C SER A 38 22.54 -11.98 -6.64
N SER A 39 23.03 -12.03 -5.40
CA SER A 39 22.83 -13.17 -4.50
C SER A 39 21.32 -13.41 -4.29
N ALA A 40 20.90 -14.67 -4.14
CA ALA A 40 19.52 -15.03 -3.83
C ALA A 40 18.94 -14.28 -2.60
N ALA A 41 19.81 -13.79 -1.71
CA ALA A 41 19.46 -12.92 -0.60
C ALA A 41 18.89 -11.55 -1.03
N ASP A 42 19.44 -10.91 -2.07
CA ASP A 42 18.99 -9.60 -2.54
C ASP A 42 17.61 -9.72 -3.23
N SER A 43 17.40 -10.80 -3.99
CA SER A 43 16.10 -11.10 -4.58
C SER A 43 15.02 -11.37 -3.52
N ALA A 44 15.37 -12.05 -2.42
CA ALA A 44 14.44 -12.30 -1.31
C ALA A 44 14.06 -11.00 -0.59
N VAL A 45 15.00 -10.07 -0.38
CA VAL A 45 14.73 -8.76 0.20
C VAL A 45 13.74 -7.98 -0.67
N HIS A 46 13.93 -7.94 -1.98
CA HIS A 46 13.02 -7.24 -2.88
C HIS A 46 11.60 -7.84 -2.93
N LEU A 47 11.47 -9.16 -2.78
CA LEU A 47 10.16 -9.81 -2.67
C LEU A 47 9.44 -9.48 -1.35
N VAL A 48 10.19 -9.38 -0.25
CA VAL A 48 9.66 -8.96 1.05
C VAL A 48 9.20 -7.50 1.00
N ASP A 49 10.01 -6.62 0.40
CA ASP A 49 9.66 -5.21 0.21
C ASP A 49 8.40 -5.05 -0.65
N LEU A 50 8.26 -5.86 -1.71
CA LEU A 50 7.06 -5.87 -2.54
C LEU A 50 5.82 -6.25 -1.73
N LYS A 51 5.93 -7.27 -0.87
CA LYS A 51 4.82 -7.71 0.01
C LYS A 51 4.50 -6.68 1.10
N MET A 52 5.50 -6.00 1.63
CA MET A 52 5.31 -4.88 2.57
C MET A 52 4.53 -3.74 1.90
N HIS A 53 4.87 -3.35 0.68
CA HIS A 53 4.14 -2.32 -0.07
C HIS A 53 2.70 -2.75 -0.41
N GLU A 54 2.49 -4.01 -0.80
CA GLU A 54 1.16 -4.58 -1.02
C GLU A 54 0.30 -4.53 0.27
N LEU A 55 0.89 -4.92 1.41
CA LEU A 55 0.25 -4.85 2.72
C LEU A 55 -0.11 -3.40 3.09
N GLN A 56 0.79 -2.45 2.85
CA GLN A 56 0.56 -1.03 3.15
C GLN A 56 -0.61 -0.45 2.35
N VAL A 57 -0.74 -0.83 1.08
CA VAL A 57 -1.89 -0.45 0.25
C VAL A 57 -3.17 -1.11 0.78
N ALA A 58 -3.13 -2.41 1.10
CA ALA A 58 -4.28 -3.14 1.60
C ALA A 58 -4.79 -2.57 2.94
N VAL A 59 -3.89 -2.23 3.85
CA VAL A 59 -4.21 -1.60 5.13
C VAL A 59 -4.82 -0.21 4.93
N SER A 60 -4.25 0.60 4.03
CA SER A 60 -4.77 1.94 3.74
C SER A 60 -6.18 1.88 3.12
N ALA A 61 -6.41 0.93 2.21
CA ALA A 61 -7.74 0.67 1.64
C ALA A 61 -8.74 0.21 2.71
N LYS A 62 -8.30 -0.65 3.65
CA LYS A 62 -9.12 -1.11 4.78
C LYS A 62 -9.51 0.05 5.72
N ALA A 63 -8.60 0.98 5.97
CA ALA A 63 -8.85 2.16 6.80
C ALA A 63 -9.92 3.08 6.17
N VAL A 64 -9.79 3.38 4.87
CA VAL A 64 -10.79 4.17 4.13
C VAL A 64 -12.14 3.46 4.09
N GLN A 65 -12.17 2.14 3.93
CA GLN A 65 -13.42 1.36 3.97
C GLN A 65 -14.08 1.42 5.35
N ALA A 66 -13.29 1.30 6.42
CA ALA A 66 -13.79 1.40 7.79
C ALA A 66 -14.37 2.79 8.08
N GLU A 67 -13.71 3.85 7.58
CA GLU A 67 -14.22 5.22 7.65
C GLU A 67 -15.55 5.38 6.91
N ASN A 68 -15.65 4.90 5.68
CA ASN A 68 -16.89 4.94 4.91
C ASN A 68 -18.03 4.18 5.60
N ASN A 69 -17.74 3.01 6.17
CA ASN A 69 -18.72 2.24 6.92
C ASN A 69 -19.14 2.96 8.20
N ALA A 70 -18.21 3.60 8.91
CA ALA A 70 -18.55 4.38 10.11
C ALA A 70 -19.45 5.57 9.77
N ILE A 71 -19.16 6.31 8.70
CA ILE A 71 -20.01 7.40 8.20
C ILE A 71 -21.37 6.85 7.77
N GLY A 72 -21.40 5.76 7.01
CA GLY A 72 -22.63 5.09 6.57
C GLY A 72 -23.50 4.64 7.74
N SER A 73 -22.92 4.00 8.76
CA SER A 73 -23.63 3.59 9.96
C SER A 73 -24.15 4.78 10.78
N ILE A 74 -23.41 5.89 10.84
CA ILE A 74 -23.91 7.12 11.48
C ILE A 74 -25.12 7.66 10.71
N LEU A 75 -25.04 7.72 9.37
CA LEU A 75 -26.15 8.18 8.54
C LEU A 75 -27.40 7.29 8.66
N ASP A 76 -27.22 5.96 8.71
CA ASP A 76 -28.30 4.98 8.86
C ASP A 76 -29.02 5.10 10.22
N ILE A 77 -28.31 5.49 11.28
CA ILE A 77 -28.92 5.78 12.60
C ILE A 77 -29.83 7.02 12.55
N PHE A 78 -29.55 7.97 11.66
CA PHE A 78 -30.33 9.20 11.51
C PHE A 78 -31.45 9.11 10.45
N ALA A 79 -31.49 8.04 9.66
CA ALA A 79 -32.52 7.77 8.65
C ALA A 79 -33.74 7.07 9.28
#